data_AF-A0AAV4FPP8-F1
#
_entry.id   AF-A0AAV4FPP8-F1
#
_cell.length_a   1.000
_cell.length_b   1.000
_cell.length_c   1.000
_cell.angle_alpha   90.00
_cell.angle_beta   90.00
_cell.angle_gamma   90.00
#
_symmetry.space_group_name_H-M   'P 1'
#
loop_
_entity.id
_entity.type
_entity.pdbx_description
1 polymer ?
#
loop_
_entity_poly.entity_id
_entity_poly.type
_entity_poly.pdbx_seq_one_letter_code
_entity_poly.pdbx_strand_id
1 'polypeptide(L)'
;MAFLRFVAALATFGVLFFAQPSYQQNIALPPPINEDLIAEGYIFIDQKGLERYRAEENTEADARAAVKKDVEYYLTEANTYYESLAQYGLRLQIRIAAVEILNVDLVSGPDITQGDVVEEKVVLDKFGNFLKTPARSGDNYDFALLFTGYNLSDPTAGYAQLGSMCENYARGIVELHGAFESTGVFAHEVGHIFGAEHDPDGSPYIMAPKASNEDDDKIYLFSALTADFILKNLRLPYRNFDCLRNTQASSSVPSMTPTKYKGKMQDINALCRRILGPGSTPCTSSHFYNNETSIAGDDMCFHVACRSVENPKMCITTVKTPEGMPCGLNKVSLLFVLEDRCILRVKWTNKRRNVSVLKEIGTTLSLQQAINTGNVKYSGHVLGNSRTTLMKTVCEGKLEGKRNRGRPPASLVSNLVIVGGMSLYKMVGASQDRDGWRKIVNLSAAANTAFGDVNS
;
A
#
# COMPACT_ATOMS: atom_id res chain seq x y z
N MET A 1 0.31 -53.60 -34.04
CA MET A 1 -0.24 -52.85 -32.90
C MET A 1 0.87 -52.23 -32.04
N ALA A 2 1.73 -51.38 -32.62
CA ALA A 2 2.77 -50.66 -31.87
C ALA A 2 2.96 -49.20 -32.33
N PHE A 3 2.14 -48.72 -33.28
CA PHE A 3 2.26 -47.38 -33.86
C PHE A 3 1.11 -46.43 -33.48
N LEU A 4 0.07 -46.93 -32.82
CA LEU A 4 -1.08 -46.13 -32.36
C LEU A 4 -1.03 -45.75 -30.87
N ARG A 5 0.07 -46.04 -30.16
CA ARG A 5 0.28 -45.60 -28.77
C ARG A 5 1.24 -44.41 -28.63
N PHE A 6 1.77 -43.89 -29.73
CA PHE A 6 2.71 -42.76 -29.69
C PHE A 6 2.06 -41.39 -29.96
N VAL A 7 0.80 -41.35 -30.43
CA VAL A 7 0.09 -40.09 -30.73
C VAL A 7 -0.82 -39.64 -29.59
N ALA A 8 -1.09 -40.49 -28.58
CA ALA A 8 -1.88 -40.12 -27.40
C ALA A 8 -1.04 -39.65 -26.19
N ALA A 9 0.30 -39.70 -26.28
CA ALA A 9 1.22 -39.28 -25.21
C ALA A 9 1.85 -37.89 -25.45
N LEU A 10 1.42 -37.16 -26.49
CA LEU A 10 1.88 -35.79 -26.80
C LEU A 10 0.78 -34.73 -26.60
N ALA A 11 -0.37 -35.09 -26.04
CA ALA A 11 -1.45 -34.17 -25.70
C ALA A 11 -1.59 -33.89 -24.18
N THR A 12 -0.75 -34.49 -23.33
CA THR A 12 -0.81 -34.35 -21.85
C THR A 12 0.54 -34.00 -21.20
N PHE A 13 1.51 -33.53 -21.99
CA PHE A 13 2.79 -33.02 -21.51
C PHE A 13 3.12 -31.62 -22.08
N GLY A 14 2.09 -30.79 -22.21
CA GLY A 14 2.17 -29.43 -22.76
C GLY A 14 1.59 -28.34 -21.86
N VAL A 15 1.42 -28.57 -20.55
CA VAL A 15 0.80 -27.59 -19.62
C VAL A 15 1.65 -27.28 -18.38
N LEU A 16 2.86 -27.85 -18.21
CA LEU A 16 3.60 -27.71 -16.94
C LEU A 16 4.88 -26.87 -16.94
N PHE A 17 5.24 -26.15 -18.01
CA PHE A 17 6.38 -25.22 -17.97
C PHE A 17 6.25 -23.99 -18.88
N PHE A 18 5.02 -23.54 -19.16
CA PHE A 18 4.83 -22.14 -19.52
C PHE A 18 4.58 -21.40 -18.21
N ALA A 19 5.60 -20.68 -17.72
CA ALA A 19 5.34 -19.52 -16.89
C ALA A 19 4.26 -18.73 -17.63
N GLN A 20 3.08 -18.58 -17.01
CA GLN A 20 2.04 -17.74 -17.59
C GLN A 20 2.72 -16.40 -17.89
N PRO A 21 2.65 -15.89 -19.13
CA PRO A 21 3.13 -14.55 -19.39
C PRO A 21 2.38 -13.65 -18.41
N SER A 22 3.13 -12.86 -17.63
CA SER A 22 2.60 -11.93 -16.65
C SER A 22 1.47 -11.13 -17.32
N TYR A 23 0.23 -11.49 -16.98
CA TYR A 23 -0.98 -10.97 -17.63
C TYR A 23 -1.04 -9.43 -17.57
N GLN A 24 -0.31 -8.84 -16.61
CA GLN A 24 -0.19 -7.41 -16.37
C GLN A 24 0.75 -6.65 -17.33
N GLN A 25 1.64 -7.30 -18.11
CA GLN A 25 2.66 -6.57 -18.90
C GLN A 25 2.18 -6.09 -20.28
N ASN A 26 0.96 -6.42 -20.72
CA ASN A 26 0.45 -6.06 -22.05
C ASN A 26 -0.95 -5.42 -22.03
N ILE A 27 -1.40 -4.87 -20.89
CA ILE A 27 -2.69 -4.18 -20.81
C ILE A 27 -2.56 -2.82 -21.49
N ALA A 28 -3.32 -2.62 -22.57
CA ALA A 28 -3.46 -1.32 -23.21
C ALA A 28 -4.40 -0.46 -22.36
N LEU A 29 -3.83 0.38 -21.51
CA LEU A 29 -4.60 1.27 -20.64
C LEU A 29 -5.40 2.30 -21.46
N PRO A 30 -6.58 2.71 -20.98
CA PRO A 30 -7.25 3.90 -21.49
C PRO A 30 -6.33 5.11 -21.40
N PRO A 31 -6.62 6.22 -22.10
CA PRO A 31 -5.88 7.46 -21.93
C PRO A 31 -5.72 7.81 -20.45
N PRO A 32 -4.63 8.45 -20.03
CA PRO A 32 -4.49 8.88 -18.66
C PRO A 32 -5.47 10.02 -18.36
N ILE A 33 -5.95 10.14 -17.11
CA ILE A 33 -6.73 11.30 -16.65
C ILE A 33 -5.76 12.44 -16.29
N ASN A 34 -4.59 12.12 -15.71
CA ASN A 34 -3.49 13.06 -15.40
C ASN A 34 -3.88 14.32 -14.60
N GLU A 35 -5.02 14.32 -13.92
CA GLU A 35 -5.41 15.31 -12.93
C GLU A 35 -5.48 14.66 -11.54
N ASP A 36 -5.44 15.47 -10.49
CA ASP A 36 -5.63 14.97 -9.13
C ASP A 36 -7.13 14.81 -8.88
N LEU A 37 -7.57 13.57 -8.66
CA LEU A 37 -8.94 13.24 -8.29
C LEU A 37 -9.00 13.01 -6.79
N ILE A 38 -9.92 13.68 -6.12
CA ILE A 38 -10.03 13.71 -4.68
C ILE A 38 -11.34 13.04 -4.29
N ALA A 39 -11.29 11.95 -3.53
CA ALA A 39 -12.49 11.28 -3.02
C ALA A 39 -12.66 11.58 -1.53
N GLU A 40 -13.77 12.19 -1.17
CA GLU A 40 -14.10 12.63 0.18
C GLU A 40 -14.99 11.59 0.88
N GLY A 41 -14.39 10.85 1.82
CA GLY A 41 -15.04 9.76 2.53
C GLY A 41 -15.72 10.20 3.82
N TYR A 42 -16.97 9.79 4.04
CA TYR A 42 -17.60 9.80 5.36
C TYR A 42 -17.36 8.44 6.04
N ILE A 43 -16.52 8.44 7.06
CA ILE A 43 -16.11 7.24 7.77
C ILE A 43 -16.98 7.03 9.02
N PHE A 44 -17.57 5.85 9.13
CA PHE A 44 -18.37 5.43 10.27
C PHE A 44 -17.68 4.30 11.01
N ILE A 45 -17.87 4.24 12.32
CA ILE A 45 -17.42 3.15 13.19
C ILE A 45 -18.63 2.72 14.02
N ASP A 46 -18.95 1.44 14.04
CA ASP A 46 -20.05 0.93 14.88
C ASP A 46 -19.64 0.75 16.36
N GLN A 47 -20.61 0.49 17.23
CA GLN A 47 -20.36 0.31 18.66
C GLN A 47 -19.54 -0.95 18.91
N LYS A 48 -19.74 -2.01 18.11
CA LYS A 48 -18.93 -3.23 18.17
C LYS A 48 -17.45 -2.94 17.89
N GLY A 49 -17.13 -2.10 16.90
CA GLY A 49 -15.78 -1.67 16.58
C GLY A 49 -15.12 -0.87 17.69
N LEU A 50 -15.91 -0.11 18.46
CA LEU A 50 -15.44 0.62 19.64
C LEU A 50 -15.19 -0.29 20.86
N GLU A 51 -15.88 -1.43 20.98
CA GLU A 51 -15.82 -2.34 22.14
C GLU A 51 -14.37 -2.76 22.47
N ARG A 52 -13.57 -3.09 21.45
CA ARG A 52 -12.16 -3.46 21.64
C ARG A 52 -11.35 -2.36 22.32
N TYR A 53 -11.59 -1.11 21.94
CA TYR A 53 -10.88 0.04 22.49
C TYR A 53 -11.34 0.37 23.91
N ARG A 54 -12.62 0.11 24.25
CA ARG A 54 -13.12 0.23 25.64
C ARG A 54 -12.44 -0.75 26.59
N ALA A 55 -12.11 -1.96 26.12
CA ALA A 55 -11.37 -2.94 26.91
C ALA A 55 -9.90 -2.55 27.12
N GLU A 56 -9.38 -1.68 26.26
CA GLU A 56 -7.98 -1.28 26.25
C GLU A 56 -7.74 0.05 26.99
N GLU A 57 -8.68 0.99 26.93
CA GLU A 57 -8.55 2.34 27.47
C GLU A 57 -9.30 2.54 28.79
N ASN A 58 -8.85 3.49 29.60
CA ASN A 58 -9.43 3.73 30.92
C ASN A 58 -10.78 4.47 30.88
N THR A 59 -11.05 5.21 29.80
CA THR A 59 -12.27 6.01 29.64
C THR A 59 -12.87 5.85 28.25
N GLU A 60 -14.18 6.07 28.14
CA GLU A 60 -14.91 6.10 26.87
C GLU A 60 -14.33 7.15 25.90
N ALA A 61 -13.91 8.30 26.42
CA ALA A 61 -13.31 9.37 25.62
C ALA A 61 -11.97 8.93 25.02
N ASP A 62 -11.13 8.25 25.80
CA ASP A 62 -9.85 7.72 25.34
C ASP A 62 -10.06 6.60 24.30
N ALA A 63 -11.02 5.71 24.51
CA ALA A 63 -11.38 4.66 23.55
C ALA A 63 -11.82 5.26 22.20
N ARG A 64 -12.68 6.28 22.23
CA ARG A 64 -13.14 7.01 21.03
C ARG A 64 -12.01 7.75 20.33
N ALA A 65 -11.09 8.34 21.09
CA ALA A 65 -9.91 9.00 20.53
C ALA A 65 -8.94 7.98 19.91
N ALA A 66 -8.75 6.82 20.55
CA ALA A 66 -7.88 5.76 20.07
C ALA A 66 -8.37 5.17 18.74
N VAL A 67 -9.65 4.80 18.64
CA VAL A 67 -10.18 4.24 17.38
C VAL A 67 -10.14 5.25 16.23
N LYS A 68 -10.45 6.54 16.50
CA LYS A 68 -10.34 7.59 15.47
C LYS A 68 -8.91 7.79 15.00
N LYS A 69 -7.93 7.69 15.91
CA LYS A 69 -6.50 7.79 15.59
C LYS A 69 -6.05 6.60 14.72
N ASP A 70 -6.49 5.39 15.03
CA ASP A 70 -6.17 4.18 14.26
C ASP A 70 -6.78 4.27 12.85
N VAL A 71 -8.04 4.71 12.74
CA VAL A 71 -8.70 4.95 11.45
C VAL A 71 -8.02 6.05 10.64
N GLU A 72 -7.64 7.18 11.24
CA GLU A 72 -6.89 8.22 10.52
C GLU A 72 -5.54 7.69 10.02
N TYR A 73 -4.86 6.85 10.80
CA TYR A 73 -3.62 6.19 10.37
C TYR A 73 -3.86 5.27 9.16
N TYR A 74 -4.91 4.43 9.18
CA TYR A 74 -5.25 3.59 8.03
C TYR A 74 -5.49 4.42 6.77
N LEU A 75 -6.23 5.52 6.87
CA LEU A 75 -6.51 6.38 5.73
C LEU A 75 -5.26 7.11 5.22
N THR A 76 -4.35 7.54 6.11
CA THR A 76 -3.06 8.12 5.72
C THR A 76 -2.22 7.11 4.94
N GLU A 77 -2.11 5.88 5.43
CA GLU A 77 -1.30 4.85 4.79
C GLU A 77 -1.95 4.35 3.50
N ALA A 78 -3.28 4.22 3.44
CA ALA A 78 -3.99 3.86 2.23
C ALA A 78 -3.78 4.88 1.10
N ASN A 79 -3.61 6.18 1.41
CA ASN A 79 -3.24 7.18 0.41
C ASN A 79 -1.90 6.86 -0.26
N THR A 80 -0.92 6.37 0.49
CA THR A 80 0.38 5.92 -0.08
C THR A 80 0.21 4.77 -1.05
N TYR A 81 -0.79 3.90 -0.83
CA TYR A 81 -1.09 2.81 -1.75
C TYR A 81 -1.67 3.35 -3.06
N TYR A 82 -2.58 4.32 -2.98
CA TYR A 82 -3.16 4.97 -4.16
C TYR A 82 -2.13 5.75 -4.99
N GLU A 83 -1.03 6.22 -4.41
CA GLU A 83 0.08 6.83 -5.17
C GLU A 83 0.67 5.86 -6.20
N SER A 84 0.60 4.54 -5.96
CA SER A 84 1.07 3.54 -6.93
C SER A 84 0.32 3.57 -8.26
N LEU A 85 -0.89 4.15 -8.32
CA LEU A 85 -1.67 4.33 -9.55
C LEU A 85 -1.17 5.47 -10.44
N ALA A 86 -0.38 6.40 -9.90
CA ALA A 86 0.10 7.58 -10.62
C ALA A 86 0.91 7.20 -11.86
N GLN A 87 1.69 6.10 -11.78
CA GLN A 87 2.46 5.57 -12.90
C GLN A 87 1.60 5.11 -14.10
N TYR A 88 0.30 4.86 -13.85
CA TYR A 88 -0.69 4.47 -14.85
C TYR A 88 -1.56 5.67 -15.29
N GLY A 89 -1.22 6.89 -14.89
CA GLY A 89 -1.92 8.11 -15.30
C GLY A 89 -3.20 8.41 -14.50
N LEU A 90 -3.29 7.85 -13.29
CA LEU A 90 -4.40 8.01 -12.37
C LEU A 90 -3.88 8.48 -11.01
N ARG A 91 -4.14 9.74 -10.64
CA ARG A 91 -3.74 10.31 -9.35
C ARG A 91 -4.97 10.43 -8.46
N LEU A 92 -5.06 9.58 -7.44
CA LEU A 92 -6.17 9.56 -6.49
C LEU A 92 -5.68 10.00 -5.11
N GLN A 93 -6.51 10.78 -4.42
CA GLN A 93 -6.31 11.13 -3.02
C GLN A 93 -7.61 10.94 -2.25
N ILE A 94 -7.56 10.22 -1.14
CA ILE A 94 -8.64 10.10 -0.17
C ILE A 94 -8.55 11.24 0.85
N ARG A 95 -9.67 11.91 1.08
CA ARG A 95 -9.87 12.90 2.15
C ARG A 95 -10.96 12.44 3.09
N ILE A 96 -10.91 12.94 4.32
CA ILE A 96 -11.92 12.72 5.35
C ILE A 96 -12.93 13.86 5.27
N ALA A 97 -14.17 13.55 4.90
CA ALA A 97 -15.30 14.46 5.04
C ALA A 97 -15.74 14.54 6.51
N ALA A 98 -15.87 13.39 7.17
CA ALA A 98 -16.17 13.27 8.59
C ALA A 98 -15.81 11.87 9.11
N VAL A 99 -15.59 11.76 10.43
CA VAL A 99 -15.45 10.49 11.15
C VAL A 99 -16.45 10.44 12.31
N GLU A 100 -17.43 9.54 12.22
CA GLU A 100 -18.47 9.35 13.21
C GLU A 100 -18.40 7.96 13.85
N ILE A 101 -18.56 7.92 15.17
CA ILE A 101 -18.79 6.66 15.89
C ILE A 101 -20.28 6.60 16.18
N LEU A 102 -20.97 5.63 15.58
CA LEU A 102 -22.41 5.45 15.70
C LEU A 102 -22.79 5.19 17.16
N ASN A 103 -23.92 5.72 17.62
CA ASN A 103 -24.37 5.47 19.00
C ASN A 103 -25.02 4.09 19.19
N VAL A 104 -25.43 3.45 18.09
CA VAL A 104 -26.06 2.13 18.06
C VAL A 104 -25.50 1.35 16.87
N ASP A 105 -25.39 0.04 17.02
CA ASP A 105 -25.05 -0.84 15.90
C ASP A 105 -26.20 -0.88 14.89
N LEU A 106 -25.84 -1.00 13.61
CA LEU A 106 -26.81 -1.20 12.52
C LEU A 106 -27.28 -2.66 12.44
N VAL A 107 -26.46 -3.57 12.95
CA VAL A 107 -26.71 -5.00 13.08
C VAL A 107 -27.46 -5.28 14.39
N SER A 108 -28.34 -6.27 14.39
CA SER A 108 -29.07 -6.75 15.58
C SER A 108 -29.03 -8.27 15.70
N GLY A 109 -29.51 -8.79 16.83
CA GLY A 109 -29.43 -10.22 17.19
C GLY A 109 -29.79 -11.23 16.06
N PRO A 110 -30.85 -11.03 15.26
CA PRO A 110 -31.21 -11.94 14.17
C PRO A 110 -30.20 -12.01 13.02
N ASP A 111 -29.36 -10.99 12.85
CA ASP A 111 -28.33 -10.98 11.80
C ASP A 111 -27.03 -11.67 12.26
N ILE A 112 -26.90 -11.91 13.56
CA ILE A 112 -25.70 -12.48 14.17
C ILE A 112 -25.89 -13.99 14.26
N THR A 113 -24.99 -14.73 13.64
CA THR A 113 -25.10 -16.19 13.53
C THR A 113 -24.35 -16.91 14.66
N GLN A 114 -23.02 -16.98 14.57
CA GLN A 114 -22.17 -17.63 15.54
C GLN A 114 -21.20 -16.61 16.14
N GLY A 115 -21.25 -16.43 17.47
CA GLY A 115 -20.43 -15.41 18.15
C GLY A 115 -20.88 -14.01 17.74
N ASP A 116 -20.05 -13.33 16.95
CA ASP A 116 -20.27 -12.01 16.37
C ASP A 116 -20.13 -12.01 14.83
N VAL A 117 -20.34 -13.17 14.19
CA VAL A 117 -20.31 -13.32 12.73
C VAL A 117 -21.60 -12.83 12.09
N VAL A 118 -21.46 -12.02 11.03
CA VAL A 118 -22.55 -11.41 10.24
C VAL A 118 -22.33 -11.62 8.74
N GLU A 119 -23.42 -11.66 7.96
CA GLU A 119 -23.34 -11.69 6.50
C GLU A 119 -23.01 -10.28 5.96
N GLU A 120 -21.94 -10.14 5.19
CA GLU A 120 -21.43 -8.87 4.66
C GLU A 120 -22.47 -8.09 3.87
N LYS A 121 -23.31 -8.78 3.09
CA LYS A 121 -24.38 -8.16 2.31
C LYS A 121 -25.46 -7.57 3.20
N VAL A 122 -25.82 -8.25 4.30
CA VAL A 122 -26.80 -7.75 5.26
C VAL A 122 -26.29 -6.46 5.90
N VAL A 123 -25.03 -6.43 6.32
CA VAL A 123 -24.41 -5.23 6.91
C VAL A 123 -24.38 -4.08 5.89
N LEU A 124 -23.94 -4.33 4.65
CA LEU A 124 -23.88 -3.33 3.59
C LEU A 124 -25.26 -2.75 3.23
N ASP A 125 -26.31 -3.59 3.21
CA ASP A 125 -27.68 -3.17 2.94
C ASP A 125 -28.26 -2.33 4.09
N LYS A 126 -28.02 -2.73 5.36
CA LYS A 126 -28.43 -1.94 6.52
C LYS A 126 -27.69 -0.60 6.57
N PHE A 127 -26.41 -0.58 6.26
CA PHE A 127 -25.63 0.65 6.14
C PHE A 127 -26.19 1.57 5.04
N GLY A 128 -26.55 1.01 3.88
CA GLY A 128 -27.21 1.76 2.82
C GLY A 128 -28.55 2.36 3.23
N ASN A 129 -29.37 1.61 3.99
CA ASN A 129 -30.63 2.12 4.51
C ASN A 129 -30.43 3.22 5.56
N PHE A 130 -29.40 3.10 6.39
CA PHE A 130 -29.01 4.14 7.35
C PHE A 130 -28.61 5.44 6.64
N LEU A 131 -27.79 5.38 5.59
CA LEU A 131 -27.37 6.56 4.81
C LEU A 131 -28.56 7.24 4.08
N LYS A 132 -29.63 6.51 3.79
CA LYS A 132 -30.87 7.04 3.18
C LYS A 132 -31.80 7.74 4.16
N THR A 133 -31.54 7.68 5.46
CA THR A 133 -32.42 8.32 6.46
C THR A 133 -32.43 9.84 6.30
N PRO A 134 -33.52 10.55 6.67
CA PRO A 134 -33.58 12.01 6.60
C PRO A 134 -32.48 12.73 7.39
N ALA A 135 -31.96 12.08 8.45
CA ALA A 135 -30.85 12.60 9.23
C ALA A 135 -29.51 12.61 8.46
N ARG A 136 -29.42 11.85 7.36
CA ARG A 136 -28.19 11.63 6.57
C ARG A 136 -28.29 12.15 5.14
N SER A 137 -29.51 12.41 4.64
CA SER A 137 -29.73 12.81 3.25
C SER A 137 -29.10 14.16 2.85
N GLY A 138 -28.64 14.96 3.82
CA GLY A 138 -27.93 16.23 3.58
C GLY A 138 -26.42 16.17 3.82
N ASP A 139 -25.88 15.01 4.23
CA ASP A 139 -24.45 14.83 4.44
C ASP A 139 -23.73 14.88 3.08
N ASN A 140 -22.62 15.62 3.02
CA ASN A 140 -21.88 15.85 1.77
C ASN A 140 -20.58 15.02 1.76
N TYR A 141 -20.52 14.03 0.88
CA TYR A 141 -19.40 13.10 0.72
C TYR A 141 -19.50 12.41 -0.65
N ASP A 142 -18.39 11.86 -1.13
CA ASP A 142 -18.31 11.13 -2.41
C ASP A 142 -18.55 9.63 -2.21
N PHE A 143 -18.13 9.11 -1.06
CA PHE A 143 -18.39 7.75 -0.61
C PHE A 143 -18.49 7.68 0.92
N ALA A 144 -19.17 6.66 1.42
CA ALA A 144 -19.24 6.34 2.84
C ALA A 144 -18.61 4.99 3.12
N LEU A 145 -17.96 4.83 4.27
CA LEU A 145 -17.37 3.55 4.64
C LEU A 145 -17.61 3.26 6.11
N LEU A 146 -18.09 2.05 6.42
CA LEU A 146 -18.30 1.60 7.79
C LEU A 146 -17.19 0.63 8.19
N PHE A 147 -16.41 1.02 9.19
CA PHE A 147 -15.58 0.10 9.96
C PHE A 147 -16.44 -0.61 10.99
N THR A 148 -16.60 -1.93 10.85
CA THR A 148 -17.41 -2.75 11.74
C THR A 148 -16.56 -3.63 12.63
N GLY A 149 -16.90 -3.73 13.92
CA GLY A 149 -16.25 -4.70 14.81
C GLY A 149 -16.82 -6.11 14.73
N TYR A 150 -17.87 -6.34 13.94
CA TYR A 150 -18.42 -7.68 13.71
C TYR A 150 -17.53 -8.43 12.71
N ASN A 151 -17.41 -9.74 12.92
CA ASN A 151 -16.68 -10.60 12.00
C ASN A 151 -17.54 -10.79 10.74
N LEU A 152 -17.02 -10.46 9.57
CA LEU A 152 -17.72 -10.74 8.33
C LEU A 152 -17.60 -12.24 7.99
N SER A 153 -18.49 -12.77 7.16
CA SER A 153 -18.50 -14.21 6.88
C SER A 153 -17.24 -14.63 6.11
N ASP A 154 -16.44 -15.50 6.72
CA ASP A 154 -15.16 -15.97 6.18
C ASP A 154 -15.25 -16.40 4.70
N PRO A 155 -14.26 -16.06 3.86
CA PRO A 155 -13.00 -15.36 4.18
C PRO A 155 -13.08 -13.83 3.97
N THR A 156 -14.27 -13.24 4.07
CA THR A 156 -14.51 -11.83 3.73
C THR A 156 -13.98 -10.91 4.83
N ALA A 157 -13.13 -9.94 4.49
CA ALA A 157 -12.68 -8.90 5.43
C ALA A 157 -13.31 -7.52 5.14
N GLY A 158 -13.93 -7.37 3.98
CA GLY A 158 -14.62 -6.16 3.55
C GLY A 158 -15.60 -6.45 2.42
N TYR A 159 -16.52 -5.52 2.17
CA TYR A 159 -17.46 -5.63 1.06
C TYR A 159 -17.93 -4.25 0.60
N ALA A 160 -17.93 -4.00 -0.71
CA ALA A 160 -18.27 -2.69 -1.24
C ALA A 160 -19.13 -2.73 -2.50
N GLN A 161 -19.85 -1.64 -2.73
CA GLN A 161 -20.63 -1.46 -3.95
C GLN A 161 -19.71 -1.11 -5.12
N LEU A 162 -19.61 -2.03 -6.09
CA LEU A 162 -18.75 -1.87 -7.25
C LEU A 162 -19.12 -0.64 -8.10
N GLY A 163 -18.13 0.22 -8.35
CA GLY A 163 -18.24 1.34 -9.26
C GLY A 163 -19.22 2.42 -8.82
N SER A 164 -19.57 2.50 -7.52
CA SER A 164 -20.56 3.45 -7.03
C SER A 164 -20.00 4.84 -6.72
N MET A 165 -18.70 5.12 -6.88
CA MET A 165 -18.13 6.46 -6.59
C MET A 165 -18.95 7.59 -7.25
N CYS A 166 -19.19 8.68 -6.51
CA CYS A 166 -20.09 9.79 -6.86
C CYS A 166 -21.58 9.44 -7.03
N GLU A 167 -22.02 8.21 -6.76
CA GLU A 167 -23.44 7.89 -6.68
C GLU A 167 -24.01 8.22 -5.29
N ASN A 168 -25.32 8.44 -5.23
CA ASN A 168 -26.01 8.61 -3.96
C ASN A 168 -25.79 7.37 -3.07
N TYR A 169 -25.29 7.60 -1.86
CA TYR A 169 -25.06 6.54 -0.86
C TYR A 169 -24.05 5.46 -1.32
N ALA A 170 -23.08 5.87 -2.15
CA ALA A 170 -21.90 5.06 -2.47
C ALA A 170 -21.24 4.56 -1.19
N ARG A 171 -21.04 3.24 -1.07
CA ARG A 171 -20.69 2.67 0.24
C ARG A 171 -19.88 1.39 0.20
N GLY A 172 -19.10 1.18 1.26
CA GLY A 172 -18.45 -0.08 1.59
C GLY A 172 -18.43 -0.34 3.10
N ILE A 173 -18.08 -1.56 3.48
CA ILE A 173 -17.87 -1.99 4.85
C ILE A 173 -16.50 -2.67 4.96
N VAL A 174 -15.82 -2.50 6.09
CA VAL A 174 -14.51 -3.08 6.38
C VAL A 174 -14.53 -3.61 7.80
N GLU A 175 -14.07 -4.84 7.99
CA GLU A 175 -13.84 -5.37 9.33
C GLU A 175 -12.71 -4.61 10.01
N LEU A 176 -13.00 -4.08 11.19
CA LEU A 176 -12.05 -3.34 12.00
C LEU A 176 -11.31 -4.33 12.90
N HIS A 177 -10.18 -4.85 12.43
CA HIS A 177 -9.33 -5.73 13.26
C HIS A 177 -8.54 -4.98 14.34
N GLY A 178 -8.45 -3.64 14.25
CA GLY A 178 -7.62 -2.83 15.15
C GLY A 178 -6.13 -3.04 14.91
N ALA A 179 -5.77 -3.54 13.74
CA ALA A 179 -4.41 -3.80 13.30
C ALA A 179 -4.20 -3.25 11.89
N PHE A 180 -2.94 -3.25 11.44
CA PHE A 180 -2.54 -2.67 10.16
C PHE A 180 -3.18 -3.34 8.93
N GLU A 181 -3.67 -4.57 9.07
CA GLU A 181 -4.41 -5.28 8.02
C GLU A 181 -5.62 -4.50 7.50
N SER A 182 -6.31 -3.77 8.37
CA SER A 182 -7.48 -2.95 8.01
C SER A 182 -7.16 -1.87 6.97
N THR A 183 -5.89 -1.43 6.87
CA THR A 183 -5.43 -0.46 5.84
C THR A 183 -5.58 -1.02 4.43
N GLY A 184 -5.11 -2.25 4.22
CA GLY A 184 -5.15 -2.90 2.90
C GLY A 184 -6.57 -3.22 2.49
N VAL A 185 -7.40 -3.71 3.43
CA VAL A 185 -8.82 -3.98 3.20
C VAL A 185 -9.57 -2.68 2.87
N PHE A 186 -9.33 -1.59 3.60
CA PHE A 186 -9.90 -0.28 3.27
C PHE A 186 -9.56 0.15 1.84
N ALA A 187 -8.30 0.05 1.44
CA ALA A 187 -7.87 0.42 0.09
C ALA A 187 -8.47 -0.50 -0.99
N HIS A 188 -8.64 -1.79 -0.69
CA HIS A 188 -9.31 -2.76 -1.55
C HIS A 188 -10.78 -2.39 -1.78
N GLU A 189 -11.52 -2.18 -0.70
CA GLU A 189 -12.95 -1.86 -0.77
C GLU A 189 -13.22 -0.51 -1.46
N VAL A 190 -12.41 0.51 -1.16
CA VAL A 190 -12.53 1.80 -1.86
C VAL A 190 -12.11 1.65 -3.33
N GLY A 191 -11.19 0.74 -3.66
CA GLY A 191 -10.89 0.33 -5.04
C GLY A 191 -12.13 -0.20 -5.78
N HIS A 192 -12.91 -1.07 -5.13
CA HIS A 192 -14.21 -1.49 -5.66
C HIS A 192 -15.17 -0.33 -5.86
N ILE A 193 -15.27 0.62 -4.92
CA ILE A 193 -16.12 1.81 -5.06
C ILE A 193 -15.70 2.65 -6.29
N PHE A 194 -14.40 2.77 -6.57
CA PHE A 194 -13.87 3.39 -7.79
C PHE A 194 -14.14 2.60 -9.07
N GLY A 195 -14.57 1.34 -8.97
CA GLY A 195 -14.95 0.47 -10.08
C GLY A 195 -13.90 -0.58 -10.44
N ALA A 196 -12.89 -0.80 -9.60
CA ALA A 196 -11.94 -1.90 -9.79
C ALA A 196 -12.61 -3.25 -9.52
N GLU A 197 -12.43 -4.22 -10.43
CA GLU A 197 -12.66 -5.63 -10.09
C GLU A 197 -11.37 -6.24 -9.50
N HIS A 198 -11.49 -7.48 -9.04
CA HIS A 198 -10.37 -8.23 -8.48
C HIS A 198 -9.24 -8.43 -9.49
N ASP A 199 -8.00 -8.33 -9.00
CA ASP A 199 -6.84 -8.91 -9.66
C ASP A 199 -6.90 -10.45 -9.64
N PRO A 200 -6.12 -11.18 -10.45
CA PRO A 200 -6.12 -12.64 -10.41
C PRO A 200 -5.81 -13.19 -9.01
N ASP A 201 -6.46 -14.30 -8.67
CA ASP A 201 -6.23 -15.03 -7.41
C ASP A 201 -4.74 -15.27 -7.14
N GLY A 202 -4.30 -14.96 -5.91
CA GLY A 202 -2.92 -15.14 -5.48
C GLY A 202 -1.93 -14.14 -6.06
N SER A 203 -2.39 -13.13 -6.79
CA SER A 203 -1.54 -12.02 -7.19
C SER A 203 -1.12 -11.19 -5.97
N PRO A 204 0.10 -10.63 -5.95
CA PRO A 204 0.60 -9.88 -4.81
C PRO A 204 0.18 -8.40 -4.88
N TYR A 205 -1.09 -8.10 -5.14
CA TYR A 205 -1.57 -6.72 -5.29
C TYR A 205 -2.78 -6.48 -4.39
N ILE A 206 -3.07 -5.21 -4.11
CA ILE A 206 -4.16 -4.83 -3.19
C ILE A 206 -5.50 -5.41 -3.62
N MET A 207 -5.83 -5.40 -4.92
CA MET A 207 -7.12 -5.90 -5.43
C MET A 207 -7.17 -7.43 -5.57
N ALA A 208 -6.19 -8.19 -5.08
CA ALA A 208 -6.26 -9.64 -5.09
C ALA A 208 -7.38 -10.13 -4.15
N PRO A 209 -8.24 -11.07 -4.57
CA PRO A 209 -9.37 -11.56 -3.76
C PRO A 209 -8.90 -12.44 -2.60
N LYS A 210 -7.65 -12.91 -2.66
CA LYS A 210 -6.95 -13.62 -1.60
C LYS A 210 -5.51 -13.13 -1.59
N ALA A 211 -5.02 -12.73 -0.43
CA ALA A 211 -3.63 -12.33 -0.28
C ALA A 211 -2.68 -13.42 -0.74
N SER A 212 -1.62 -13.05 -1.46
CA SER A 212 -0.54 -13.97 -1.78
C SER A 212 0.15 -14.43 -0.49
N ASN A 213 0.44 -15.73 -0.39
CA ASN A 213 1.25 -16.27 0.70
C ASN A 213 2.75 -15.96 0.56
N GLU A 214 3.14 -15.28 -0.53
CA GLU A 214 4.51 -14.86 -0.77
C GLU A 214 4.71 -13.44 -0.23
N ASP A 215 5.77 -13.25 0.55
CA ASP A 215 6.26 -11.93 0.94
C ASP A 215 6.73 -11.19 -0.33
N ASP A 216 5.83 -10.41 -0.94
CA ASP A 216 6.11 -9.59 -2.11
C ASP A 216 5.79 -8.13 -1.77
N ASP A 217 6.73 -7.22 -2.02
CA ASP A 217 6.59 -5.79 -1.75
C ASP A 217 5.39 -5.15 -2.47
N LYS A 218 4.85 -5.82 -3.50
CA LYS A 218 3.69 -5.36 -4.26
C LYS A 218 2.37 -5.45 -3.50
N ILE A 219 2.30 -6.13 -2.34
CA ILE A 219 1.06 -6.23 -1.55
C ILE A 219 0.52 -4.86 -1.08
N TYR A 220 1.33 -3.80 -1.20
CA TYR A 220 0.99 -2.41 -0.93
C TYR A 220 0.78 -1.56 -2.21
N LEU A 221 0.69 -2.20 -3.37
CA LEU A 221 0.57 -1.56 -4.68
C LEU A 221 -0.72 -2.00 -5.37
N PHE A 222 -1.27 -1.10 -6.17
CA PHE A 222 -2.30 -1.42 -7.15
C PHE A 222 -1.67 -1.86 -8.47
N SER A 223 -2.34 -2.77 -9.17
CA SER A 223 -1.86 -3.29 -10.43
C SER A 223 -2.24 -2.40 -11.62
N ALA A 224 -1.64 -2.66 -12.78
CA ALA A 224 -2.09 -2.06 -14.05
C ALA A 224 -3.54 -2.47 -14.40
N LEU A 225 -3.99 -3.65 -13.97
CA LEU A 225 -5.37 -4.11 -14.19
C LEU A 225 -6.36 -3.33 -13.32
N THR A 226 -6.00 -3.06 -12.05
CA THR A 226 -6.77 -2.13 -11.21
C THR A 226 -6.91 -0.76 -11.88
N ALA A 227 -5.81 -0.20 -12.38
CA ALA A 227 -5.83 1.08 -13.07
C ALA A 227 -6.73 1.06 -14.32
N ASP A 228 -6.67 -0.01 -15.12
CA ASP A 228 -7.52 -0.19 -16.30
C ASP A 228 -9.02 -0.15 -15.94
N PHE A 229 -9.44 -0.89 -14.91
CA PHE A 229 -10.83 -0.91 -14.46
C PHE A 229 -11.30 0.49 -14.00
N ILE A 230 -10.52 1.15 -13.14
CA ILE A 230 -10.89 2.48 -12.64
C ILE A 230 -10.93 3.50 -13.79
N LEU A 231 -9.93 3.50 -14.68
CA LEU A 231 -9.88 4.41 -15.83
C LEU A 231 -11.04 4.20 -16.80
N LYS A 232 -11.54 2.96 -16.96
CA LYS A 232 -12.74 2.66 -17.76
C LYS A 232 -14.00 3.16 -17.06
N ASN A 233 -14.14 2.90 -15.75
CA ASN A 233 -15.30 3.35 -14.97
C ASN A 233 -15.44 4.89 -14.99
N LEU A 234 -14.33 5.60 -14.75
CA LEU A 234 -14.29 7.07 -14.75
C LEU A 234 -14.55 7.71 -16.13
N ARG A 235 -14.61 6.91 -17.20
CA ARG A 235 -14.87 7.35 -18.58
C ARG A 235 -16.23 6.92 -19.13
N LEU A 236 -17.05 6.26 -18.32
CA LEU A 236 -18.39 5.89 -18.74
C LEU A 236 -19.18 7.16 -19.11
N PRO A 237 -19.68 7.29 -20.36
CA PRO A 237 -20.23 8.56 -20.87
C PRO A 237 -21.54 8.98 -20.19
N TYR A 238 -22.18 8.06 -19.46
CA TYR A 238 -23.42 8.29 -18.73
C TYR A 238 -23.22 8.54 -17.23
N ARG A 239 -21.97 8.57 -16.76
CA ARG A 239 -21.62 8.84 -15.35
C ARG A 239 -20.99 10.21 -15.21
N ASN A 240 -21.32 10.91 -14.12
CA ASN A 240 -20.66 12.15 -13.74
C ASN A 240 -19.72 11.87 -12.55
N PHE A 241 -18.46 12.29 -12.68
CA PHE A 241 -17.44 12.19 -11.63
C PHE A 241 -16.90 13.57 -11.19
N ASP A 242 -17.66 14.64 -11.43
CA ASP A 242 -17.31 16.00 -10.99
C ASP A 242 -17.24 16.12 -9.47
N CYS A 243 -17.83 15.18 -8.71
CA CYS A 243 -17.65 15.11 -7.26
C CYS A 243 -16.16 15.01 -6.90
N LEU A 244 -15.39 14.24 -7.68
CA LEU A 244 -13.95 14.04 -7.45
C LEU A 244 -13.06 15.23 -7.83
N ARG A 245 -13.63 16.25 -8.48
CA ARG A 245 -12.90 17.46 -8.93
C ARG A 245 -13.21 18.68 -8.07
N ASN A 246 -14.24 18.59 -7.21
CA ASN A 246 -14.71 19.70 -6.40
C ASN A 246 -14.56 19.37 -4.93
N THR A 247 -13.40 19.72 -4.35
CA THR A 247 -13.11 19.47 -2.95
C THR A 247 -13.91 20.38 -2.03
N GLN A 248 -14.54 19.80 -1.01
CA GLN A 248 -15.20 20.51 0.06
C GLN A 248 -14.19 21.20 0.98
N ALA A 249 -14.49 22.44 1.37
CA ALA A 249 -13.67 23.19 2.32
C ALA A 249 -13.59 22.54 3.70
N SER A 250 -14.59 21.74 4.08
CA SER A 250 -14.67 21.04 5.36
C SER A 250 -13.89 19.73 5.40
N SER A 251 -13.53 19.16 4.26
CA SER A 251 -12.78 17.90 4.24
C SER A 251 -11.30 18.12 4.53
N SER A 252 -10.64 17.12 5.11
CA SER A 252 -9.21 17.17 5.43
C SER A 252 -8.44 16.02 4.82
N VAL A 253 -7.16 16.25 4.49
CA VAL A 253 -6.25 15.16 4.14
C VAL A 253 -5.88 14.43 5.43
N PRO A 254 -6.02 13.09 5.51
CA PRO A 254 -5.63 12.32 6.69
C PRO A 254 -4.12 12.49 6.93
N SER A 255 -3.71 12.84 8.15
CA SER A 255 -2.37 13.38 8.42
C SER A 255 -1.56 12.60 9.48
N MET A 256 -2.08 11.45 9.89
CA MET A 256 -1.52 10.58 10.92
C MET A 256 -0.40 9.73 10.32
N THR A 257 0.81 10.28 10.21
CA THR A 257 1.97 9.58 9.66
C THR A 257 2.53 8.52 10.62
N PRO A 258 3.30 7.52 10.15
CA PRO A 258 3.95 6.52 11.01
C PRO A 258 4.79 7.12 12.15
N THR A 259 5.45 8.24 11.89
CA THR A 259 6.27 8.97 12.87
C THR A 259 5.43 9.66 13.95
N LYS A 260 4.26 10.22 13.57
CA LYS A 260 3.31 10.90 14.45
C LYS A 260 2.44 9.92 15.23
N TYR A 261 2.16 8.75 14.65
CA TYR A 261 1.31 7.76 15.27
C TYR A 261 1.91 7.30 16.61
N LYS A 262 1.09 7.41 17.65
CA LYS A 262 1.34 6.94 19.03
C LYS A 262 0.06 6.27 19.51
N GLY A 263 -0.02 4.97 19.26
CA GLY A 263 -1.15 4.13 19.60
C GLY A 263 -0.74 2.67 19.75
N LYS A 264 -1.68 1.83 20.16
CA LYS A 264 -1.39 0.45 20.56
C LYS A 264 -1.08 -0.49 19.40
N MET A 265 -1.28 -0.09 18.14
CA MET A 265 -0.77 -0.85 16.99
C MET A 265 0.77 -0.93 16.96
N GLN A 266 1.48 -0.03 17.65
CA GLN A 266 2.94 -0.09 17.81
C GLN A 266 3.39 -1.02 18.96
N ASP A 267 2.46 -1.54 19.77
CA ASP A 267 2.75 -2.50 20.83
C ASP A 267 2.46 -3.92 20.34
N ILE A 268 3.51 -4.75 20.32
CA ILE A 268 3.44 -6.13 19.83
C ILE A 268 2.47 -7.03 20.62
N ASN A 269 2.36 -6.83 21.94
CA ASN A 269 1.43 -7.59 22.76
C ASN A 269 0.00 -7.15 22.47
N ALA A 270 -0.23 -5.84 22.31
CA ALA A 270 -1.53 -5.34 21.92
C ALA A 270 -1.90 -5.89 20.53
N LEU A 271 -1.01 -5.81 19.55
CA LEU A 271 -1.24 -6.33 18.20
C LEU A 271 -1.66 -7.82 18.21
N CYS A 272 -0.93 -8.67 18.94
CA CYS A 272 -1.29 -10.09 19.08
C CYS A 272 -2.64 -10.30 19.76
N ARG A 273 -2.97 -9.51 20.79
CA ARG A 273 -4.27 -9.58 21.47
C ARG A 273 -5.42 -9.11 20.61
N ARG A 274 -5.19 -8.10 19.75
CA ARG A 274 -6.22 -7.56 18.85
C ARG A 274 -6.57 -8.56 17.75
N ILE A 275 -5.57 -9.22 17.16
CA ILE A 275 -5.76 -10.17 16.05
C ILE A 275 -6.24 -11.55 16.52
N LEU A 276 -5.65 -12.11 17.58
CA LEU A 276 -5.92 -13.50 18.00
C LEU A 276 -6.72 -13.60 19.31
N GLY A 277 -7.10 -12.48 19.91
CA GLY A 277 -7.85 -12.42 21.16
C GLY A 277 -6.98 -12.22 22.41
N PRO A 278 -7.60 -11.87 23.56
CA PRO A 278 -6.92 -11.30 24.73
C PRO A 278 -5.88 -12.22 25.39
N GLY A 279 -5.97 -13.54 25.20
CA GLY A 279 -5.00 -14.52 25.70
C GLY A 279 -3.75 -14.68 24.84
N SER A 280 -3.71 -14.07 23.66
CA SER A 280 -2.59 -14.18 22.72
C SER A 280 -1.39 -13.36 23.18
N THR A 281 -0.20 -13.92 22.98
CA THR A 281 1.08 -13.26 23.29
C THR A 281 2.07 -13.42 22.13
N PRO A 282 3.07 -12.53 22.01
CA PRO A 282 4.11 -12.67 21.02
C PRO A 282 4.89 -13.97 21.24
N CYS A 283 5.12 -14.71 20.17
CA CYS A 283 6.03 -15.84 20.17
C CYS A 283 7.47 -15.33 20.24
N THR A 284 8.28 -15.91 21.13
CA THR A 284 9.64 -15.45 21.44
C THR A 284 10.75 -16.34 20.86
N SER A 285 10.40 -17.48 20.26
CA SER A 285 11.38 -18.42 19.71
C SER A 285 12.13 -17.78 18.55
N SER A 286 13.46 -17.90 18.57
CA SER A 286 14.36 -17.35 17.55
C SER A 286 14.05 -17.91 16.15
N HIS A 287 13.46 -19.12 16.08
CA HIS A 287 13.04 -19.74 14.81
C HIS A 287 12.11 -18.85 13.98
N PHE A 288 11.30 -18.00 14.60
CA PHE A 288 10.35 -17.13 13.90
C PHE A 288 10.95 -15.81 13.41
N TYR A 289 12.19 -15.50 13.81
CA TYR A 289 12.86 -14.24 13.49
C TYR A 289 14.31 -14.51 13.09
N ASN A 290 14.51 -15.38 12.09
CA ASN A 290 15.82 -15.70 11.52
C ASN A 290 16.92 -16.10 12.54
N ASN A 291 16.54 -16.82 13.60
CA ASN A 291 17.39 -17.24 14.72
C ASN A 291 18.01 -16.06 15.52
N GLU A 292 17.40 -14.88 15.51
CA GLU A 292 17.77 -13.79 16.42
C GLU A 292 17.35 -14.11 17.86
N THR A 293 18.20 -13.76 18.83
CA THR A 293 18.07 -14.12 20.26
C THR A 293 16.95 -13.40 21.01
N SER A 294 16.16 -12.56 20.33
CA SER A 294 15.12 -11.72 20.91
C SER A 294 14.02 -11.44 19.89
N ILE A 295 12.84 -11.02 20.35
CA ILE A 295 11.80 -10.42 19.51
C ILE A 295 12.30 -9.04 19.02
N ALA A 296 13.24 -9.07 18.08
CA ALA A 296 13.90 -7.96 17.43
C ALA A 296 14.56 -8.52 16.17
N GLY A 297 14.63 -7.72 15.10
CA GLY A 297 15.18 -8.21 13.83
C GLY A 297 14.49 -7.55 12.64
N ASP A 298 15.00 -7.82 11.44
CA ASP A 298 14.44 -7.26 10.22
C ASP A 298 13.07 -7.90 9.88
N ASP A 299 12.86 -9.18 10.19
CA ASP A 299 11.57 -9.88 9.96
C ASP A 299 10.43 -9.28 10.80
N MET A 300 10.74 -8.90 12.05
CA MET A 300 9.77 -8.24 12.93
C MET A 300 9.29 -6.89 12.38
N CYS A 301 10.06 -6.30 11.46
CA CYS A 301 9.65 -5.06 10.82
C CYS A 301 8.53 -5.25 9.77
N PHE A 302 8.22 -6.50 9.40
CA PHE A 302 7.20 -6.86 8.42
C PHE A 302 6.06 -7.67 9.05
N HIS A 303 6.40 -8.65 9.88
CA HIS A 303 5.42 -9.53 10.51
C HIS A 303 5.82 -9.94 11.92
N VAL A 304 4.83 -10.22 12.75
CA VAL A 304 4.99 -10.73 14.11
C VAL A 304 4.39 -12.13 14.20
N ALA A 305 5.07 -13.02 14.92
CA ALA A 305 4.52 -14.30 15.31
C ALA A 305 3.72 -14.15 16.61
N CYS A 306 2.42 -14.45 16.56
CA CYS A 306 1.52 -14.41 17.71
C CYS A 306 1.04 -15.82 18.09
N ARG A 307 0.95 -16.11 19.38
CA ARG A 307 0.53 -17.42 19.89
C ARG A 307 -0.97 -17.60 19.74
N SER A 308 -1.39 -18.73 19.17
CA SER A 308 -2.81 -19.08 19.08
C SER A 308 -3.42 -19.28 20.47
N VAL A 309 -4.61 -18.70 20.67
CA VAL A 309 -5.41 -18.89 21.88
C VAL A 309 -6.03 -20.29 21.95
N GLU A 310 -6.30 -20.90 20.80
CA GLU A 310 -6.89 -22.24 20.69
C GLU A 310 -5.83 -23.33 20.90
N ASN A 311 -4.62 -23.11 20.36
CA ASN A 311 -3.50 -24.02 20.51
C ASN A 311 -2.25 -23.27 20.97
N PRO A 312 -1.95 -23.26 22.29
CA PRO A 312 -0.81 -22.54 22.85
C PRO A 312 0.57 -22.99 22.34
N LYS A 313 0.66 -24.14 21.64
CA LYS A 313 1.89 -24.63 21.01
C LYS A 313 2.08 -24.11 19.58
N MET A 314 1.08 -23.45 19.00
CA MET A 314 1.08 -22.92 17.64
C MET A 314 1.30 -21.40 17.65
N CYS A 315 2.10 -20.92 16.69
CA CYS A 315 2.30 -19.51 16.42
C CYS A 315 1.82 -19.19 15.00
N ILE A 316 1.01 -18.15 14.88
CA ILE A 316 0.56 -17.58 13.61
C ILE A 316 1.53 -16.47 13.23
N THR A 317 2.15 -16.55 12.06
CA THR A 317 3.28 -15.71 11.64
C THR A 317 2.90 -14.64 10.62
N THR A 318 1.61 -14.50 10.29
CA THR A 318 1.12 -13.60 9.24
C THR A 318 0.63 -12.25 9.76
N VAL A 319 0.82 -11.96 11.06
CA VAL A 319 0.36 -10.70 11.65
C VAL A 319 1.24 -9.54 11.19
N LYS A 320 0.72 -8.71 10.30
CA LYS A 320 1.44 -7.58 9.72
C LYS A 320 1.72 -6.50 10.77
N THR A 321 2.93 -5.94 10.74
CA THR A 321 3.28 -4.79 11.59
C THR A 321 3.04 -3.47 10.87
N PRO A 322 2.49 -2.44 11.55
CA PRO A 322 2.37 -1.12 10.97
C PRO A 322 3.74 -0.46 10.77
N GLU A 323 3.82 0.47 9.83
CA GLU A 323 4.99 1.34 9.73
C GLU A 323 5.18 2.17 11.01
N GLY A 324 6.42 2.55 11.28
CA GLY A 324 6.85 3.24 12.50
C GLY A 324 6.92 2.35 13.75
N MET A 325 6.45 1.10 13.72
CA MET A 325 6.51 0.19 14.88
C MET A 325 7.96 -0.10 15.28
N PRO A 326 8.34 0.02 16.57
CA PRO A 326 9.69 -0.34 17.00
C PRO A 326 9.97 -1.83 16.77
N CYS A 327 10.89 -2.15 15.84
CA CYS A 327 11.26 -3.52 15.47
C CYS A 327 12.63 -3.99 16.01
N GLY A 328 13.24 -3.23 16.92
CA GLY A 328 14.49 -3.61 17.59
C GLY A 328 15.23 -2.41 18.19
N LEU A 329 16.42 -2.65 18.73
CA LEU A 329 17.20 -1.57 19.36
C LEU A 329 17.58 -0.48 18.34
N ASN A 330 16.90 0.66 18.41
CA ASN A 330 16.96 1.74 17.43
C ASN A 330 16.47 1.35 16.01
N LYS A 331 15.65 0.30 15.86
CA LYS A 331 15.00 -0.05 14.60
C LYS A 331 13.51 0.24 14.68
N VAL A 332 12.94 0.73 13.58
CA VAL A 332 11.50 0.93 13.39
C VAL A 332 11.12 0.32 12.05
N SER A 333 9.92 -0.26 11.96
CA SER A 333 9.34 -0.78 10.75
C SER A 333 9.17 0.37 9.78
N LEU A 334 10.00 0.43 8.76
CA LEU A 334 9.86 1.38 7.68
C LEU A 334 10.14 0.56 6.45
N LEU A 335 9.16 0.46 5.56
CA LEU A 335 9.28 -0.26 4.29
C LEU A 335 10.54 0.19 3.50
N PHE A 336 11.02 1.42 3.79
CA PHE A 336 12.19 2.06 3.18
C PHE A 336 13.56 1.82 3.86
N VAL A 337 13.66 1.21 5.04
CA VAL A 337 14.95 1.11 5.80
C VAL A 337 15.89 -0.01 5.31
N LEU A 338 15.40 -0.99 4.56
CA LEU A 338 16.24 -2.05 4.01
C LEU A 338 17.20 -1.55 2.91
N GLU A 339 16.86 -0.45 2.22
CA GLU A 339 17.71 0.11 1.18
C GLU A 339 19.01 0.74 1.73
N ASP A 340 18.95 1.38 2.91
CA ASP A 340 20.07 2.14 3.49
C ASP A 340 21.21 1.27 4.05
N ARG A 341 20.89 0.10 4.63
CA ARG A 341 21.91 -0.83 5.16
C ARG A 341 22.71 -1.52 4.04
N CYS A 342 22.08 -1.68 2.87
CA CYS A 342 22.71 -2.21 1.67
C CYS A 342 23.76 -1.24 1.08
N ILE A 343 23.53 0.07 1.19
CA ILE A 343 24.43 1.11 0.65
C ILE A 343 25.81 1.11 1.35
N LEU A 344 25.85 0.95 2.67
CA LEU A 344 27.12 0.84 3.43
C LEU A 344 27.71 -0.59 3.46
N ARG A 345 27.08 -1.57 2.79
CA ARG A 345 27.47 -2.99 2.85
C ARG A 345 27.67 -3.50 4.30
N VAL A 346 26.82 -3.05 5.23
CA VAL A 346 26.92 -3.46 6.63
C VAL A 346 26.43 -4.89 6.74
N LYS A 347 27.36 -5.83 6.94
CA LYS A 347 27.01 -7.23 7.21
C LYS A 347 26.20 -7.32 8.50
N TRP A 348 25.19 -8.19 8.52
CA TRP A 348 24.33 -8.43 9.69
C TRP A 348 25.13 -8.80 10.95
N THR A 349 26.30 -9.44 10.78
CA THR A 349 27.25 -9.79 11.86
C THR A 349 27.89 -8.58 12.56
N ASN A 350 27.84 -7.39 11.97
CA ASN A 350 28.56 -6.21 12.47
C ASN A 350 27.82 -5.47 13.59
N LYS A 351 26.61 -5.91 13.99
CA LYS A 351 25.81 -5.39 15.11
C LYS A 351 25.79 -3.85 15.23
N ARG A 352 25.65 -3.14 14.11
CA ARG A 352 25.63 -1.68 14.06
C ARG A 352 24.25 -1.08 14.31
N ARG A 353 24.22 0.03 15.06
CA ARG A 353 23.00 0.80 15.38
C ARG A 353 22.53 1.62 14.17
N ASN A 354 21.23 1.62 13.86
CA ASN A 354 20.65 2.42 12.75
C ASN A 354 21.03 3.89 12.85
N VAL A 355 20.91 4.50 14.03
CA VAL A 355 21.33 5.90 14.26
C VAL A 355 22.81 6.15 13.96
N SER A 356 23.68 5.15 14.07
CA SER A 356 25.11 5.29 13.72
C SER A 356 25.37 5.12 12.23
N VAL A 357 24.58 4.28 11.56
CA VAL A 357 24.60 4.10 10.11
C VAL A 357 24.12 5.39 9.44
N LEU A 358 23.01 5.96 9.93
CA LEU A 358 22.42 7.22 9.48
C LEU A 358 23.33 8.44 9.71
N LYS A 359 24.09 8.45 10.82
CA LYS A 359 25.05 9.52 11.13
C LYS A 359 26.34 9.41 10.31
N GLU A 360 26.69 8.21 9.86
CA GLU A 360 27.89 7.93 9.05
C GLU A 360 27.68 8.16 7.55
N ILE A 361 26.48 7.88 7.05
CA ILE A 361 26.06 8.37 5.72
C ILE A 361 25.72 9.88 5.73
N GLY A 362 25.67 10.49 6.92
CA GLY A 362 25.57 11.94 7.08
C GLY A 362 24.24 12.54 6.63
N THR A 363 23.11 11.86 6.87
CA THR A 363 21.81 12.34 6.35
C THR A 363 20.76 12.53 7.44
N THR A 364 20.41 13.80 7.67
CA THR A 364 19.02 14.23 7.91
C THR A 364 18.40 14.47 6.54
N LEU A 365 17.41 13.65 6.12
CA LEU A 365 16.57 13.78 4.89
C LEU A 365 17.27 14.52 3.72
N SER A 366 17.91 13.88 2.73
CA SER A 366 17.25 13.19 1.62
C SER A 366 18.29 12.49 0.70
N LEU A 367 18.85 11.36 1.14
CA LEU A 367 19.90 10.61 0.40
C LEU A 367 19.53 10.33 -1.07
N GLN A 368 18.26 10.00 -1.31
CA GLN A 368 17.73 9.76 -2.64
C GLN A 368 17.87 10.98 -3.56
N GLN A 369 17.68 12.21 -3.04
CA GLN A 369 17.81 13.45 -3.81
C GLN A 369 19.27 13.70 -4.20
N ALA A 370 20.22 13.42 -3.30
CA ALA A 370 21.66 13.56 -3.57
C ALA A 370 22.16 12.50 -4.58
N ILE A 371 21.72 11.24 -4.43
CA ILE A 371 22.07 10.14 -5.34
C ILE A 371 21.51 10.41 -6.74
N ASN A 372 20.23 10.78 -6.86
CA ASN A 372 19.59 11.08 -8.13
C ASN A 372 20.26 12.26 -8.84
N THR A 373 20.52 13.35 -8.11
CA THR A 373 21.24 14.51 -8.65
C THR A 373 22.66 14.16 -9.07
N GLY A 374 23.37 13.34 -8.28
CA GLY A 374 24.71 12.85 -8.58
C GLY A 374 24.76 12.00 -9.84
N ASN A 375 23.79 11.09 -10.00
CA ASN A 375 23.66 10.22 -11.17
C ASN A 375 23.40 11.03 -12.44
N VAL A 376 22.51 12.03 -12.41
CA VAL A 376 22.24 12.90 -13.57
C VAL A 376 23.47 13.74 -13.92
N LYS A 377 24.17 14.31 -12.92
CA LYS A 377 25.42 15.07 -13.14
C LYS A 377 26.52 14.21 -13.77
N TYR A 378 26.74 13.01 -13.23
CA TYR A 378 27.73 12.07 -13.74
C TYR A 378 27.42 11.66 -15.18
N SER A 379 26.15 11.45 -15.50
CA SER A 379 25.71 11.05 -16.84
C SER A 379 25.92 12.14 -17.87
N GLY A 380 25.67 13.41 -17.51
CA GLY A 380 26.02 14.54 -18.38
C GLY A 380 27.51 14.63 -18.66
N HIS A 381 28.35 14.35 -17.65
CA HIS A 381 29.79 14.30 -17.82
C HIS A 381 30.22 13.17 -18.77
N VAL A 382 29.63 11.98 -18.64
CA VAL A 382 29.95 10.82 -19.49
C VAL A 382 29.46 11.02 -20.93
N LEU A 383 28.26 11.57 -21.13
CA LEU A 383 27.63 11.71 -22.46
C LEU A 383 28.14 12.94 -23.24
N GLY A 384 28.48 14.03 -22.53
CA GLY A 384 28.91 15.30 -23.10
C GLY A 384 30.42 15.47 -23.29
N ASN A 385 31.25 14.56 -22.75
CA ASN A 385 32.71 14.64 -22.86
C ASN A 385 33.25 13.74 -23.98
N SER A 386 34.06 14.30 -24.88
CA SER A 386 34.66 13.56 -26.01
C SER A 386 35.76 12.58 -25.58
N ARG A 387 36.25 12.65 -24.34
CA ARG A 387 37.29 11.76 -23.79
C ARG A 387 36.75 10.54 -23.03
N THR A 388 35.43 10.44 -22.82
CA THR A 388 34.78 9.33 -22.10
C THR A 388 34.15 8.30 -23.06
N THR A 389 34.76 8.10 -24.23
CA THR A 389 34.25 7.29 -25.34
C THR A 389 33.81 5.89 -24.92
N LEU A 390 34.59 5.17 -24.11
CA LEU A 390 34.21 3.83 -23.65
C LEU A 390 32.97 3.83 -22.74
N MET A 391 32.93 4.71 -21.73
CA MET A 391 31.76 4.82 -20.84
C MET A 391 30.52 5.30 -21.59
N LYS A 392 30.69 6.19 -22.58
CA LYS A 392 29.61 6.64 -23.46
C LYS A 392 29.04 5.48 -24.27
N THR A 393 29.88 4.64 -24.87
CA THR A 393 29.45 3.42 -25.58
C THR A 393 28.76 2.42 -24.65
N VAL A 394 29.20 2.30 -23.38
CA VAL A 394 28.54 1.44 -22.39
C VAL A 394 27.17 1.98 -21.95
N CYS A 395 27.01 3.31 -21.88
CA CYS A 395 25.72 3.94 -21.59
C CYS A 395 24.76 3.93 -22.79
N GLU A 396 25.26 3.95 -24.02
CA GLU A 396 24.45 3.96 -25.25
C GLU A 396 24.17 2.56 -25.82
N GLY A 397 24.99 1.57 -25.49
CA GLY A 397 24.91 0.21 -26.04
C GLY A 397 23.86 -0.67 -25.35
N LYS A 398 22.99 -1.30 -26.15
CA LYS A 398 22.29 -2.52 -25.72
C LYS A 398 23.25 -3.70 -25.84
N LEU A 399 23.73 -4.20 -24.70
CA LEU A 399 24.50 -5.44 -24.66
C LEU A 399 23.54 -6.62 -24.90
N GLU A 400 23.78 -7.41 -25.95
CA GLU A 400 23.02 -8.62 -26.23
C GLU A 400 23.35 -9.72 -25.19
N GLY A 401 22.31 -10.40 -24.70
CA GLY A 401 22.41 -11.50 -23.73
C GLY A 401 21.43 -11.40 -22.56
N LYS A 402 21.10 -12.55 -21.95
CA LYS A 402 20.32 -12.60 -20.71
C LYS A 402 21.16 -12.11 -19.53
N ARG A 403 20.58 -11.27 -18.67
CA ARG A 403 21.23 -10.81 -17.43
C ARG A 403 21.29 -11.95 -16.43
N ASN A 404 22.47 -12.18 -15.84
CA ASN A 404 22.66 -13.19 -14.81
C ASN A 404 21.90 -12.82 -13.52
N ARG A 405 21.46 -13.84 -12.79
CA ARG A 405 20.71 -13.70 -11.52
C ARG A 405 21.55 -12.93 -10.49
N GLY A 406 20.94 -11.95 -9.82
CA GLY A 406 21.59 -11.10 -8.81
C GLY A 406 22.12 -9.74 -9.30
N ARG A 407 22.04 -9.44 -10.61
CA ARG A 407 22.31 -8.09 -11.12
C ARG A 407 21.04 -7.24 -11.04
N PRO A 408 21.08 -5.99 -10.54
CA PRO A 408 19.90 -5.13 -10.41
C PRO A 408 19.12 -4.98 -11.73
N PRO A 409 17.78 -5.00 -11.70
CA PRO A 409 16.95 -4.97 -12.90
C PRO A 409 17.01 -3.62 -13.63
N ALA A 410 17.16 -2.52 -12.87
CA ALA A 410 17.28 -1.18 -13.41
C ALA A 410 18.73 -0.84 -13.79
N SER A 411 18.93 -0.45 -15.04
CA SER A 411 20.22 0.08 -15.49
C SER A 411 20.36 1.56 -15.10
N LEU A 412 21.60 2.07 -15.05
CA LEU A 412 21.84 3.52 -14.87
C LEU A 412 21.01 4.34 -15.86
N VAL A 413 20.94 3.90 -17.13
CA VAL A 413 20.10 4.49 -18.17
C VAL A 413 18.60 4.44 -17.82
N SER A 414 18.11 3.32 -17.31
CA SER A 414 16.71 3.16 -16.88
C SER A 414 16.36 4.14 -15.76
N ASN A 415 17.24 4.26 -14.76
CA ASN A 415 17.06 5.20 -13.66
C ASN A 415 17.12 6.66 -14.12
N LEU A 416 17.98 6.98 -15.09
CA LEU A 416 18.06 8.33 -15.65
C LEU A 416 16.85 8.71 -16.50
N VAL A 417 16.25 7.76 -17.22
CA VAL A 417 15.01 8.00 -17.98
C VAL A 417 13.85 8.26 -17.02
N ILE A 418 13.79 7.53 -15.89
CA ILE A 418 12.79 7.71 -14.83
C ILE A 418 12.98 9.05 -14.11
N VAL A 419 14.20 9.36 -13.66
CA VAL A 419 14.52 10.58 -12.89
C VAL A 419 14.54 11.85 -13.76
N GLY A 420 14.98 11.72 -15.02
CA GLY A 420 15.08 12.84 -15.95
C GLY A 420 13.82 13.09 -16.79
N GLY A 421 12.84 12.18 -16.77
CA GLY A 421 11.57 12.31 -17.49
C GLY A 421 11.72 12.36 -19.02
N MET A 422 12.84 11.90 -19.58
CA MET A 422 13.12 12.00 -21.03
C MET A 422 13.95 10.81 -21.55
N SER A 423 13.84 10.53 -22.85
CA SER A 423 14.54 9.41 -23.47
C SER A 423 16.06 9.62 -23.52
N LEU A 424 16.84 8.52 -23.56
CA LEU A 424 18.31 8.54 -23.65
C LEU A 424 18.82 9.41 -24.81
N TYR A 425 18.17 9.34 -25.98
CA TYR A 425 18.51 10.17 -27.14
C TYR A 425 18.40 11.68 -26.84
N LYS A 426 17.34 12.10 -26.13
CA LYS A 426 17.16 13.50 -25.70
C LYS A 426 18.20 13.91 -24.66
N MET A 427 18.58 13.00 -23.74
CA MET A 427 19.64 13.26 -22.76
C MET A 427 21.01 13.43 -23.42
N VAL A 428 21.36 12.62 -24.44
CA VAL A 428 22.61 12.78 -25.18
C VAL A 428 22.67 14.15 -25.86
N GLY A 429 21.59 14.57 -26.52
CA GLY A 429 21.49 15.90 -27.15
C GLY A 429 21.58 17.03 -26.12
N ALA A 430 20.86 16.93 -25.00
CA ALA A 430 20.86 17.96 -23.96
C ALA A 430 22.20 18.04 -23.20
N SER A 431 22.95 16.95 -23.09
CA SER A 431 24.26 16.92 -22.42
C SER A 431 25.36 17.71 -23.17
N GLN A 432 25.12 18.04 -24.44
CA GLN A 432 26.00 18.87 -25.27
C GLN A 432 25.80 20.38 -25.01
N ASP A 433 24.62 20.76 -24.51
CA ASP A 433 24.31 22.13 -24.08
C ASP A 433 24.54 22.25 -22.56
N ARG A 434 25.57 23.00 -22.16
CA ARG A 434 25.94 23.16 -20.74
C ARG A 434 24.85 23.86 -19.92
N ASP A 435 24.11 24.79 -20.52
CA ASP A 435 23.07 25.54 -19.80
C ASP A 435 21.74 24.81 -19.81
N GLY A 436 21.40 24.11 -20.91
CA GLY A 436 20.32 23.15 -20.97
C GLY A 436 20.48 22.00 -19.97
N TRP A 437 21.68 21.42 -19.87
CA TRP A 437 21.97 20.35 -18.93
C TRP A 437 21.88 20.80 -17.47
N ARG A 438 22.36 22.02 -17.17
CA ARG A 438 22.25 22.59 -15.83
C ARG A 438 20.79 22.79 -15.41
N LYS A 439 19.91 23.18 -16.34
CA LYS A 439 18.45 23.24 -16.10
C LYS A 439 17.86 21.86 -15.82
N ILE A 440 18.26 20.81 -16.53
CA ILE A 440 17.78 19.44 -16.29
C ILE A 440 18.24 18.92 -14.93
N VAL A 441 19.51 19.15 -14.55
CA VAL A 441 20.03 18.79 -13.23
C VAL A 441 19.24 19.52 -12.13
N ASN A 442 18.97 20.81 -12.31
CA ASN A 442 18.18 21.59 -11.35
C ASN A 442 16.71 21.17 -11.32
N LEU A 443 16.10 20.81 -12.45
CA LEU A 443 14.73 20.27 -12.52
C LEU A 443 14.63 18.88 -11.88
N SER A 444 15.64 18.01 -12.03
CA SER A 444 15.69 16.71 -11.34
C SER A 444 15.90 16.85 -9.82
N ALA A 445 16.54 17.94 -9.39
CA ALA A 445 16.63 18.33 -7.99
C ALA A 445 15.31 18.97 -7.49
N ALA A 446 14.63 19.76 -8.33
CA ALA A 446 13.45 20.53 -7.98
C ALA A 446 12.10 19.80 -8.14
N ALA A 447 12.00 18.81 -9.03
CA ALA A 447 10.85 17.91 -9.12
C ALA A 447 10.66 17.11 -7.81
N ASN A 448 11.72 17.01 -6.99
CA ASN A 448 11.68 16.46 -5.64
C ASN A 448 11.49 17.52 -4.53
N THR A 449 11.32 18.81 -4.87
CA THR A 449 11.02 19.91 -3.92
C THR A 449 9.68 20.62 -4.19
N ALA A 450 8.95 20.31 -5.26
CA ALA A 450 7.55 20.77 -5.39
C ALA A 450 6.57 20.05 -4.43
N PHE A 451 7.05 19.05 -3.68
CA PHE A 451 6.32 18.33 -2.63
C PHE A 451 6.71 18.75 -1.21
N GLY A 452 7.45 19.85 -1.06
CA GLY A 452 7.85 20.35 0.25
C GLY A 452 8.13 21.84 0.18
N ASP A 453 7.08 22.66 0.13
CA ASP A 453 7.01 24.00 0.73
C ASP A 453 5.68 24.68 0.35
N VAL A 454 4.64 24.48 1.18
CA VAL A 454 3.63 25.51 1.44
C VAL A 454 3.24 25.40 2.92
N ASN A 455 3.96 26.12 3.79
CA ASN A 455 3.35 27.04 4.74
C ASN A 455 4.43 27.71 5.60
N SER A 456 4.39 29.05 5.57
CA SER A 456 4.55 29.89 6.77
C SER A 456 3.55 29.51 7.84
#